data_AF-A0A7S1B5B3-F1
#
_entry.id   AF-A0A7S1B5B3-F1
#
_cell.length_a   1.000
_cell.length_b   1.000
_cell.length_c   1.000
_cell.angle_alpha   90.00
_cell.angle_beta   90.00
_cell.angle_gamma   90.00
#
_symmetry.space_group_name_H-M   'P 1'
#
loop_
_entity.id
_entity.type
_entity.pdbx_description
1 polymer ?
#
loop_
_entity_poly.entity_id
_entity_poly.type
_entity_poly.pdbx_seq_one_letter_code
_entity_poly.pdbx_strand_id
1 'polypeptide(L)'
;GDEPSPPASGREDASPLRRPWRRERLARERERLPRTGEANVRDLLNAAGDGPPWSDEPCRPLPRLFFGSRESDPEEVERGAGGVEARALDTLRYRRHAEKGAFAHNFYDKALVDVSRVSYLHVINCHRILSLCNNVRPYKERGDGRRNITPMDMALLRVQHYMGSWESYGNREDVRRTRENYDLLGDVDFGADDDIRPWISKFQQIFGENSKHMLRKGGWK
;
A
#
# COMPACT_ATOMS: atom_id res chain seq x y z
N GLY A 1 11.42 -21.79 -52.23
CA GLY A 1 10.39 -20.74 -52.27
C GLY A 1 9.96 -20.55 -50.85
N ASP A 2 10.56 -19.57 -50.17
CA ASP A 2 10.25 -19.29 -48.78
C ASP A 2 8.95 -18.48 -48.74
N GLU A 3 7.90 -19.09 -48.22
CA GLU A 3 6.67 -18.34 -47.94
C GLU A 3 6.94 -17.35 -46.79
N PRO A 4 6.56 -16.08 -46.95
CA PRO A 4 6.69 -15.11 -45.89
C PRO A 4 5.78 -15.51 -44.73
N SER A 5 6.37 -15.61 -43.53
CA SER A 5 5.62 -15.84 -42.30
C SER A 5 4.52 -14.77 -42.16
N PRO A 6 3.31 -15.17 -41.71
CA PRO A 6 2.22 -14.21 -41.53
C PRO A 6 2.64 -13.13 -40.52
N PRO A 7 2.20 -11.87 -40.72
CA PRO A 7 2.51 -10.80 -39.79
C PRO A 7 2.03 -11.20 -38.41
N ALA A 8 2.93 -11.13 -37.43
CA ALA A 8 2.60 -11.37 -36.03
C ALA A 8 1.40 -10.49 -35.69
N SER A 9 0.25 -11.12 -35.44
CA SER A 9 -0.98 -10.47 -34.98
C SER A 9 -0.57 -9.48 -33.89
N GLY A 10 -0.81 -8.18 -34.12
CA GLY A 10 -0.44 -7.12 -33.19
C GLY A 10 -1.02 -7.45 -31.82
N ARG A 11 -0.17 -7.96 -30.92
CA ARG A 11 -0.55 -8.10 -29.51
C ARG A 11 -0.87 -6.70 -29.06
N GLU A 12 -2.12 -6.46 -28.68
CA GLU A 12 -2.46 -5.31 -27.86
C GLU A 12 -1.68 -5.45 -26.54
N ASP A 13 -0.45 -4.94 -26.56
CA ASP A 13 0.51 -4.91 -25.45
C ASP A 13 0.12 -3.81 -24.44
N ALA A 14 -1.17 -3.47 -24.38
CA ALA A 14 -1.71 -2.55 -23.42
C ALA A 14 -1.86 -3.31 -22.10
N SER A 15 -0.84 -3.17 -21.25
CA SER A 15 -0.89 -3.54 -19.82
C SER A 15 -2.32 -3.36 -19.27
N PRO A 16 -2.87 -4.30 -18.48
CA PRO A 16 -4.20 -4.17 -17.91
C PRO A 16 -4.44 -2.85 -17.15
N LEU A 17 -3.38 -2.16 -16.69
CA LEU A 17 -3.44 -0.81 -16.12
C LEU A 17 -3.82 0.29 -17.13
N ARG A 18 -3.51 0.10 -18.41
CA ARG A 18 -3.74 1.09 -19.47
C ARG A 18 -5.13 1.00 -20.08
N ARG A 19 -5.96 0.05 -19.63
CA ARG A 19 -7.33 -0.08 -20.13
C ARG A 19 -8.12 1.20 -19.77
N PRO A 20 -8.73 1.90 -20.75
CA PRO A 20 -9.39 3.19 -20.51
C PRO A 20 -10.46 3.12 -19.41
N TRP A 21 -11.19 2.01 -19.35
CA TRP A 21 -12.27 1.77 -18.38
C TRP A 21 -11.78 1.47 -16.96
N ARG A 22 -10.49 1.22 -16.75
CA ARG A 22 -9.99 0.74 -15.44
C ARG A 22 -10.19 1.77 -14.34
N ARG A 23 -9.89 3.05 -14.61
CA ARG A 23 -10.07 4.14 -13.64
C ARG A 23 -11.51 4.24 -13.18
N GLU A 24 -12.43 4.26 -14.13
CA GLU A 24 -13.86 4.37 -13.87
C GLU A 24 -14.38 3.16 -13.08
N ARG A 25 -13.93 1.95 -13.43
CA ARG A 25 -14.28 0.75 -12.68
C ARG A 25 -13.71 0.77 -11.27
N LEU A 26 -12.44 1.15 -11.10
CA LEU A 26 -11.83 1.31 -9.78
C LEU A 26 -12.56 2.35 -8.93
N ALA A 27 -13.00 3.45 -9.52
CA ALA A 27 -13.80 4.45 -8.82
C ALA A 27 -15.13 3.85 -8.31
N ARG A 28 -15.86 3.11 -9.14
CA ARG A 28 -17.08 2.39 -8.71
C ARG A 28 -16.80 1.34 -7.63
N GLU A 29 -15.72 0.59 -7.77
CA GLU A 29 -15.34 -0.41 -6.76
C GLU A 29 -14.96 0.26 -5.43
N ARG A 30 -14.35 1.46 -5.45
CA ARG A 30 -14.12 2.24 -4.22
C ARG A 30 -15.39 2.64 -3.52
N GLU A 31 -16.41 3.05 -4.26
CA GLU A 31 -17.72 3.40 -3.70
C GLU A 31 -18.40 2.20 -3.05
N ARG A 32 -18.07 0.98 -3.49
CA ARG A 32 -18.55 -0.28 -2.95
C ARG A 32 -17.70 -0.83 -1.81
N LEU A 33 -16.55 -0.22 -1.54
CA LEU A 33 -15.74 -0.66 -0.41
C LEU A 33 -16.57 -0.46 0.87
N PRO A 34 -16.59 -1.47 1.74
CA PRO A 34 -17.35 -1.46 2.96
C PRO A 34 -16.77 -0.36 3.81
N ARG A 35 -17.63 0.33 4.56
CA ARG A 35 -17.14 1.23 5.58
C ARG A 35 -16.38 0.41 6.60
N THR A 36 -15.41 1.03 7.26
CA THR A 36 -14.59 0.30 8.23
C THR A 36 -15.48 -0.37 9.28
N GLY A 37 -15.36 -1.69 9.40
CA GLY A 37 -16.12 -2.50 10.34
C GLY A 37 -17.29 -3.30 9.75
N GLU A 38 -17.72 -3.01 8.52
CA GLU A 38 -18.78 -3.77 7.82
C GLU A 38 -18.25 -5.06 7.18
N ALA A 39 -17.05 -5.02 6.59
CA ALA A 39 -16.34 -6.17 6.05
C ALA A 39 -14.83 -5.95 6.08
N ASN A 40 -14.05 -7.02 6.06
CA ASN A 40 -12.59 -6.93 6.01
C ASN A 40 -12.10 -6.98 4.55
N VAL A 41 -10.81 -6.68 4.34
CA VAL A 41 -10.20 -6.69 2.99
C VAL A 41 -10.29 -8.06 2.33
N ARG A 42 -10.17 -9.16 3.08
CA ARG A 42 -10.31 -10.52 2.55
C ARG A 42 -11.74 -10.77 2.06
N ASP A 43 -12.76 -10.34 2.79
CA ASP A 43 -14.16 -10.50 2.39
C ASP A 43 -14.41 -9.81 1.04
N LEU A 44 -13.83 -8.62 0.85
CA LEU A 44 -13.90 -7.88 -0.42
C LEU A 44 -13.20 -8.59 -1.56
N LEU A 45 -11.98 -9.05 -1.31
CA LEU A 45 -11.19 -9.78 -2.30
C LEU A 45 -11.92 -11.05 -2.75
N ASN A 46 -12.54 -11.77 -1.81
CA ASN A 46 -13.33 -12.96 -2.10
C ASN A 46 -14.62 -12.63 -2.86
N ALA A 47 -15.38 -11.62 -2.40
CA ALA A 47 -16.64 -11.24 -3.03
C ALA A 47 -16.46 -10.72 -4.46
N ALA A 48 -15.32 -10.08 -4.74
CA ALA A 48 -15.01 -9.55 -6.06
C ALA A 48 -14.15 -10.50 -6.93
N GLY A 49 -13.80 -11.69 -6.39
CA GLY A 49 -12.66 -12.53 -6.77
C GLY A 49 -12.53 -12.92 -8.25
N ASP A 50 -13.64 -13.01 -8.98
CA ASP A 50 -13.62 -13.45 -10.38
C ASP A 50 -13.69 -12.27 -11.38
N GLY A 51 -13.99 -11.07 -10.91
CA GLY A 51 -14.17 -9.88 -11.75
C GLY A 51 -12.94 -8.97 -11.81
N PRO A 52 -12.71 -8.24 -12.91
CA PRO A 52 -11.76 -7.13 -12.89
C PRO A 52 -12.17 -6.08 -11.83
N PRO A 53 -11.21 -5.31 -11.27
CA PRO A 53 -9.78 -5.40 -11.54
C PRO A 53 -9.13 -6.64 -10.91
N TRP A 54 -9.77 -7.34 -9.97
CA TRP A 54 -9.20 -8.42 -9.13
C TRP A 54 -8.82 -9.71 -9.86
N SER A 55 -9.41 -9.98 -11.01
CA SER A 55 -9.02 -11.10 -11.87
C SER A 55 -8.02 -10.74 -12.98
N ASP A 56 -7.70 -9.46 -13.21
CA ASP A 56 -6.79 -9.07 -14.32
C ASP A 56 -5.36 -9.64 -14.23
N GLU A 57 -4.86 -9.93 -13.03
CA GLU A 57 -3.50 -10.41 -12.77
C GLU A 57 -3.40 -11.03 -11.37
N PRO A 58 -2.41 -11.90 -11.11
CA PRO A 58 -2.22 -12.49 -9.78
C PRO A 58 -1.64 -11.50 -8.76
N CYS A 59 -1.17 -10.32 -9.18
CA CYS A 59 -0.52 -9.35 -8.30
C CYS A 59 -1.27 -8.02 -8.27
N ARG A 60 -1.51 -7.47 -7.08
CA ARG A 60 -2.14 -6.17 -6.90
C ARG A 60 -1.11 -5.17 -6.39
N PRO A 61 -0.85 -4.07 -7.09
CA PRO A 61 0.01 -3.02 -6.55
C PRO A 61 -0.69 -2.39 -5.35
N LEU A 62 0.10 -2.14 -4.32
CA LEU A 62 -0.28 -1.39 -3.14
C LEU A 62 0.61 -0.14 -3.10
N PRO A 63 0.13 0.98 -3.67
CA PRO A 63 0.86 2.24 -3.60
C PRO A 63 1.21 2.56 -2.16
N ARG A 64 2.44 3.00 -1.94
CA ARG A 64 2.88 3.44 -0.62
C ARG A 64 2.47 4.90 -0.42
N LEU A 65 1.89 5.20 0.75
CA LEU A 65 1.75 6.57 1.25
C LEU A 65 2.67 6.72 2.46
N PHE A 66 3.65 7.61 2.35
CA PHE A 66 4.66 7.82 3.37
C PHE A 66 4.19 8.85 4.41
N PHE A 67 4.26 8.46 5.69
CA PHE A 67 3.98 9.31 6.83
C PHE A 67 5.29 9.67 7.53
N GLY A 68 5.48 10.96 7.79
CA GLY A 68 6.70 11.53 8.34
C GLY A 68 6.91 11.19 9.81
N SER A 69 7.87 11.91 10.40
CA SER A 69 8.23 11.78 11.82
C SER A 69 7.61 12.87 12.70
N ARG A 70 6.86 13.81 12.12
CA ARG A 70 6.16 14.85 12.89
C ARG A 70 4.95 14.23 13.59
N GLU A 71 5.06 14.10 14.91
CA GLU A 71 3.96 13.65 15.75
C GLU A 71 2.84 14.69 15.75
N SER A 72 1.60 14.20 15.75
CA SER A 72 0.38 14.98 15.86
C SER A 72 0.18 15.53 17.27
N ASP A 73 -0.70 16.53 17.39
CA ASP A 73 -1.02 17.12 18.69
C ASP A 73 -1.67 16.06 19.63
N PRO A 74 -1.47 16.16 20.95
CA PRO A 74 -1.96 15.14 21.89
C PRO A 74 -3.45 14.80 21.74
N GLU A 75 -4.30 15.82 21.53
CA GLU A 75 -5.74 15.62 21.31
C GLU A 75 -6.03 14.80 20.05
N GLU A 76 -5.26 15.01 18.98
CA GLU A 76 -5.40 14.25 17.75
C GLU A 76 -4.93 12.82 17.93
N VAL A 77 -3.83 12.58 18.65
CA VAL A 77 -3.28 11.26 18.94
C VAL A 77 -4.29 10.40 19.70
N GLU A 78 -4.95 10.97 20.71
CA GLU A 78 -5.95 10.25 21.51
C GLU A 78 -7.25 9.96 20.73
N ARG A 79 -7.54 10.72 19.66
CA ARG A 79 -8.75 10.55 18.86
C ARG A 79 -8.80 9.17 18.19
N GLY A 80 -9.76 8.34 18.59
CA GLY A 80 -9.98 7.02 18.00
C GLY A 80 -9.08 5.92 18.58
N ALA A 81 -8.37 6.18 19.69
CA ALA A 81 -7.54 5.17 20.35
C ALA A 81 -8.35 4.03 20.99
N GLY A 82 -9.64 4.23 21.26
CA GLY A 82 -10.53 3.20 21.78
C GLY A 82 -10.13 2.63 23.14
N GLY A 83 -9.32 3.35 23.93
CA GLY A 83 -8.77 2.85 25.20
C GLY A 83 -7.51 2.00 25.06
N VAL A 84 -6.94 1.90 23.85
CA VAL A 84 -5.54 1.51 23.66
C VAL A 84 -4.64 2.69 24.02
N GLU A 85 -3.43 2.42 24.51
CA GLU A 85 -2.41 3.45 24.68
C GLU A 85 -2.05 4.08 23.33
N ALA A 86 -2.57 5.28 23.06
CA ALA A 86 -2.53 5.89 21.74
C ALA A 86 -1.09 6.08 21.22
N ARG A 87 -0.20 6.48 22.12
CA ARG A 87 1.24 6.69 21.85
C ARG A 87 2.03 5.39 21.61
N ALA A 88 1.42 4.22 21.80
CA ALA A 88 2.04 2.96 21.41
C ALA A 88 1.87 2.64 19.91
N LEU A 89 1.01 3.37 19.19
CA LEU A 89 0.66 3.09 17.80
C LEU A 89 1.06 4.23 16.87
N ASP A 90 2.01 3.99 15.96
CA ASP A 90 2.43 4.97 14.94
C ASP A 90 1.25 5.47 14.09
N THR A 91 0.25 4.61 13.84
CA THR A 91 -1.00 4.96 13.12
C THR A 91 -1.82 6.05 13.79
N LEU A 92 -1.65 6.26 15.10
CA LEU A 92 -2.29 7.34 15.84
C LEU A 92 -1.37 8.55 15.97
N ARG A 93 -0.06 8.35 16.06
CA ARG A 93 0.92 9.41 16.32
C ARG A 93 1.23 10.25 15.11
N TYR A 94 1.42 9.65 13.93
CA TYR A 94 1.94 10.33 12.76
C TYR A 94 0.87 10.40 11.69
N ARG A 95 0.23 11.56 11.52
CA ARG A 95 -0.86 11.72 10.55
C ARG A 95 -0.45 12.42 9.27
N ARG A 96 0.65 13.18 9.33
CA ARG A 96 1.14 13.99 8.21
C ARG A 96 1.89 13.13 7.21
N HIS A 97 1.50 13.25 5.95
CA HIS A 97 2.03 12.42 4.88
C HIS A 97 2.66 13.23 3.76
N ALA A 98 3.51 12.57 2.96
CA ALA A 98 4.07 13.12 1.74
C ALA A 98 3.01 13.26 0.64
N GLU A 99 3.31 14.04 -0.40
CA GLU A 99 2.45 14.16 -1.57
C GLU A 99 2.10 12.78 -2.17
N LYS A 100 0.80 12.54 -2.40
CA LYS A 100 0.28 11.31 -3.01
C LYS A 100 0.82 11.17 -4.43
N GLY A 101 1.54 10.09 -4.74
CA GLY A 101 2.13 9.89 -6.07
C GLY A 101 3.60 10.32 -6.17
N ALA A 102 4.13 11.08 -5.21
CA ALA A 102 5.50 11.58 -5.26
C ALA A 102 6.51 10.49 -4.92
N PHE A 103 7.32 10.07 -5.91
CA PHE A 103 8.31 8.99 -5.74
C PHE A 103 9.37 9.31 -4.66
N ALA A 104 9.74 10.59 -4.49
CA ALA A 104 10.78 11.04 -3.57
C ALA A 104 10.61 10.52 -2.13
N HIS A 105 9.37 10.36 -1.67
CA HIS A 105 9.04 9.89 -0.32
C HIS A 105 8.31 8.55 -0.31
N ASN A 106 7.44 8.33 -1.29
CA ASN A 106 6.61 7.13 -1.31
C ASN A 106 7.39 5.90 -1.79
N PHE A 107 8.44 6.07 -2.60
CA PHE A 107 9.21 4.97 -3.19
C PHE A 107 8.33 3.90 -3.85
N TYR A 108 8.92 2.74 -4.15
CA TYR A 108 8.22 1.65 -4.82
C TYR A 108 7.04 1.09 -4.04
N ASP A 109 6.02 0.73 -4.80
CA ASP A 109 4.83 0.04 -4.32
C ASP A 109 5.19 -1.29 -3.64
N LYS A 110 4.27 -1.78 -2.81
CA LYS A 110 4.24 -3.17 -2.38
C LYS A 110 3.30 -3.96 -3.29
N ALA A 111 3.29 -5.28 -3.16
CA ALA A 111 2.39 -6.14 -3.91
C ALA A 111 1.65 -7.09 -2.98
N LEU A 112 0.34 -7.21 -3.17
CA LEU A 112 -0.44 -8.35 -2.67
C LEU A 112 -0.50 -9.40 -3.79
N VAL A 113 -0.11 -10.63 -3.50
CA VAL A 113 -0.05 -11.71 -4.50
C VAL A 113 -1.05 -12.80 -4.14
N ASP A 114 -1.92 -13.12 -5.09
CA ASP A 114 -2.78 -14.29 -5.02
C ASP A 114 -2.00 -15.52 -5.47
N VAL A 115 -1.56 -16.30 -4.49
CA VAL A 115 -0.75 -17.51 -4.71
C VAL A 115 -1.55 -18.67 -5.32
N SER A 116 -2.89 -18.63 -5.28
CA SER A 116 -3.71 -19.68 -5.90
C SER A 116 -3.67 -19.62 -7.44
N ARG A 117 -3.27 -18.47 -7.98
CA ARG A 117 -3.25 -18.17 -9.41
C ARG A 117 -1.86 -18.23 -10.03
N VAL A 118 -0.89 -18.76 -9.31
CA VAL A 118 0.50 -18.86 -9.75
C VAL A 118 0.94 -20.30 -9.66
N SER A 119 1.38 -20.88 -10.78
CA SER A 119 1.89 -22.25 -10.81
C SER A 119 3.29 -22.36 -10.20
N TYR A 120 4.02 -21.24 -10.10
CA TYR A 120 5.36 -21.17 -9.55
C TYR A 120 5.63 -19.79 -8.94
N LEU A 121 6.18 -19.78 -7.72
CA LEU A 121 6.50 -18.57 -6.96
C LEU A 121 8.01 -18.32 -6.98
N HIS A 122 8.49 -17.59 -8.00
CA HIS A 122 9.87 -17.11 -8.08
C HIS A 122 9.95 -15.63 -7.71
N VAL A 123 10.38 -15.36 -6.47
CA VAL A 123 10.47 -13.99 -5.95
C VAL A 123 11.64 -13.25 -6.60
N ILE A 124 11.36 -12.31 -7.51
CA ILE A 124 12.42 -11.48 -8.14
C ILE A 124 12.93 -10.44 -7.13
N ASN A 125 12.01 -9.66 -6.54
CA ASN A 125 12.28 -8.83 -5.36
C ASN A 125 10.95 -8.45 -4.66
N CYS A 126 11.03 -7.82 -3.49
CA CYS A 126 9.83 -7.47 -2.69
C CYS A 126 8.91 -6.40 -3.32
N HIS A 127 9.38 -5.71 -4.36
CA HIS A 127 8.64 -4.73 -5.15
C HIS A 127 8.18 -5.28 -6.51
N ARG A 128 8.64 -6.48 -6.88
CA ARG A 128 8.26 -7.22 -8.08
C ARG A 128 8.34 -8.70 -7.76
N ILE A 129 7.30 -9.20 -7.08
CA ILE A 129 7.34 -10.56 -6.55
C ILE A 129 7.42 -11.57 -7.69
N LEU A 130 6.65 -11.41 -8.78
CA LEU A 130 6.66 -12.34 -9.91
C LEU A 130 7.00 -11.63 -11.22
N SER A 131 7.51 -12.41 -12.19
CA SER A 131 7.65 -11.95 -13.58
C SER A 131 6.31 -11.49 -14.16
N LEU A 132 5.22 -12.15 -13.76
CA LEU A 132 3.82 -11.86 -14.11
C LEU A 132 3.25 -10.62 -13.41
N CYS A 133 3.90 -10.10 -12.36
CA CYS A 133 3.50 -8.86 -11.70
C CYS A 133 3.93 -7.62 -12.52
N ASN A 134 3.52 -7.54 -13.78
CA ASN A 134 3.95 -6.48 -14.70
C ASN A 134 3.44 -5.08 -14.30
N ASN A 135 2.36 -5.02 -13.52
CA ASN A 135 1.70 -3.77 -13.11
C ASN A 135 2.18 -3.21 -11.76
N VAL A 136 3.09 -3.91 -11.07
CA VAL A 136 3.82 -3.35 -9.90
C VAL A 136 5.09 -2.62 -10.35
N ARG A 137 5.32 -2.54 -11.67
CA ARG A 137 6.41 -1.74 -12.20
C ARG A 137 6.07 -0.27 -12.13
N PRO A 138 7.09 0.60 -11.98
CA PRO A 138 6.91 2.01 -12.20
C PRO A 138 6.18 2.26 -13.52
N TYR A 139 5.07 3.01 -13.47
CA TYR A 139 4.18 3.33 -14.58
C TYR A 139 4.94 4.07 -15.69
N LYS A 140 5.68 3.37 -16.56
CA LYS A 140 6.71 3.91 -17.47
C LYS A 140 7.93 4.51 -16.74
N GLU A 141 9.13 4.27 -17.28
CA GLU A 141 10.17 5.29 -17.21
C GLU A 141 9.63 6.50 -17.97
N ARG A 142 9.49 7.63 -17.28
CA ARG A 142 9.34 8.90 -18.01
C ARG A 142 10.61 9.08 -18.86
N GLY A 143 10.49 9.77 -20.00
CA GLY A 143 11.65 10.06 -20.87
C GLY A 143 12.76 10.87 -20.19
N ASP A 144 12.54 11.34 -18.95
CA ASP A 144 13.50 12.00 -18.08
C ASP A 144 14.20 11.04 -17.09
N GLY A 145 14.00 9.72 -17.22
CA GLY A 145 14.58 8.70 -16.34
C GLY A 145 13.89 8.54 -14.99
N ARG A 146 12.79 9.26 -14.71
CA ARG A 146 12.05 9.13 -13.45
C ARG A 146 11.20 7.85 -13.45
N ARG A 147 11.30 7.12 -12.34
CA ARG A 147 10.51 5.92 -12.04
C ARG A 147 9.16 6.38 -11.47
N ASN A 148 8.06 6.01 -12.12
CA ASN A 148 6.72 6.34 -11.61
C ASN A 148 6.28 5.35 -10.51
N ILE A 149 5.32 5.69 -9.66
CA ILE A 149 4.64 4.71 -8.80
C ILE A 149 3.26 4.42 -9.36
N THR A 150 2.59 3.36 -8.91
CA THR A 150 1.18 3.16 -9.28
C THR A 150 0.40 4.38 -8.79
N PRO A 151 -0.30 5.11 -9.68
CA PRO A 151 -1.10 6.25 -9.26
C PRO A 151 -2.11 5.84 -8.18
N MET A 152 -2.30 6.69 -7.17
CA MET A 152 -3.21 6.37 -6.06
C MET A 152 -4.63 6.09 -6.55
N ASP A 153 -5.07 6.70 -7.66
CA ASP A 153 -6.38 6.48 -8.29
C ASP A 153 -6.47 5.13 -9.05
N MET A 154 -5.35 4.42 -9.23
CA MET A 154 -5.23 3.17 -9.98
C MET A 154 -5.14 1.91 -9.09
N ALA A 155 -5.27 2.05 -7.77
CA ALA A 155 -5.25 0.93 -6.82
C ALA A 155 -6.37 1.04 -5.76
N LEU A 156 -6.99 -0.08 -5.39
CA LEU A 156 -8.04 -0.10 -4.36
C LEU A 156 -7.48 -0.04 -2.95
N LEU A 157 -6.33 -0.67 -2.73
CA LEU A 157 -5.65 -0.74 -1.45
C LEU A 157 -4.34 0.03 -1.53
N ARG A 158 -3.90 0.60 -0.41
CA ARG A 158 -2.61 1.27 -0.27
C ARG A 158 -1.90 0.83 1.01
N VAL A 159 -0.59 0.97 1.04
CA VAL A 159 0.20 0.77 2.27
C VAL A 159 0.47 2.12 2.92
N GLN A 160 0.09 2.27 4.17
CA GLN A 160 0.54 3.39 4.99
C GLN A 160 1.91 3.04 5.58
N HIS A 161 2.93 3.84 5.25
CA HIS A 161 4.30 3.60 5.67
C HIS A 161 4.77 4.70 6.61
N TYR A 162 4.77 4.39 7.89
CA TYR A 162 5.22 5.29 8.94
C TYR A 162 6.74 5.27 9.09
N MET A 163 7.31 6.46 9.17
CA MET A 163 8.71 6.63 9.54
C MET A 163 8.94 6.26 11.01
N GLY A 164 8.02 6.66 11.89
CA GLY A 164 8.12 6.48 13.33
C GLY A 164 9.05 7.50 13.97
N SER A 165 9.39 7.27 15.23
CA SER A 165 10.37 8.08 15.95
C SER A 165 11.80 7.72 15.52
N TRP A 166 12.77 8.56 15.90
CA TRP A 166 14.18 8.30 15.61
C TRP A 166 14.63 6.99 16.25
N GLU A 167 14.19 6.68 17.47
CA GLU A 167 14.53 5.45 18.18
C GLU A 167 14.02 4.22 17.40
N SER A 168 12.79 4.25 16.88
CA SER A 168 12.23 3.17 16.06
C SER A 168 12.90 3.06 14.69
N TYR A 169 13.25 4.20 14.08
CA TYR A 169 13.87 4.25 12.78
C TYR A 169 15.33 3.80 12.83
N GLY A 170 16.14 4.41 13.70
CA GLY A 170 17.59 4.22 13.81
C GLY A 170 18.01 2.89 14.44
N ASN A 171 17.17 2.24 15.24
CA ASN A 171 17.48 0.93 15.82
C ASN A 171 17.42 -0.25 14.83
N ARG A 172 17.04 -0.02 13.57
CA ARG A 172 16.99 -1.11 12.57
C ARG A 172 18.35 -1.28 11.91
N GLU A 173 18.77 -2.54 11.72
CA GLU A 173 20.01 -2.92 11.03
C GLU A 173 19.97 -2.61 9.52
N ASP A 174 20.01 -1.33 9.16
CA ASP A 174 20.05 -0.87 7.77
C ASP A 174 20.94 0.36 7.69
N VAL A 175 22.11 0.22 7.04
CA VAL A 175 23.14 1.26 6.94
C VAL A 175 22.66 2.56 6.30
N ARG A 176 21.53 2.52 5.58
CA ARG A 176 20.92 3.70 4.98
C ARG A 176 20.15 4.56 6.00
N ARG A 177 19.95 4.07 7.22
CA ARG A 177 19.16 4.74 8.26
C ARG A 177 20.04 5.66 9.09
N THR A 178 20.46 6.75 8.48
CA THR A 178 21.25 7.80 9.15
C THR A 178 20.32 8.85 9.77
N ARG A 179 20.85 9.61 10.73
CA ARG A 179 20.12 10.75 11.30
C ARG A 179 19.79 11.79 10.23
N GLU A 180 20.74 12.04 9.34
CA GLU A 180 20.56 12.91 8.19
C GLU A 180 19.41 12.47 7.28
N ASN A 181 19.34 11.19 6.90
CA ASN A 181 18.22 10.67 6.11
C ASN A 181 16.90 10.72 6.88
N TYR A 182 16.96 10.59 8.22
CA TYR A 182 15.78 10.72 9.05
C TYR A 182 15.22 12.14 9.00
N ASP A 183 16.07 13.14 9.25
CA ASP A 183 15.66 14.54 9.27
C ASP A 183 15.24 15.01 7.85
N LEU A 184 15.92 14.54 6.79
CA LEU A 184 15.59 14.86 5.40
C LEU A 184 14.22 14.33 4.96
N LEU A 185 13.90 13.07 5.30
CA LEU A 185 12.65 12.43 4.85
C LEU A 185 11.49 12.68 5.81
N GLY A 186 11.77 12.99 7.08
CA GLY A 186 10.76 12.99 8.15
C GLY A 186 9.85 14.21 8.18
N ASP A 187 10.29 15.33 7.62
CA ASP A 187 9.50 16.58 7.59
C ASP A 187 8.62 16.64 6.32
N VAL A 188 7.47 15.96 6.40
CA VAL A 188 6.45 15.98 5.34
C VAL A 188 5.12 16.49 5.89
N ASP A 189 4.46 17.38 5.16
CA ASP A 189 3.20 18.02 5.57
C ASP A 189 2.28 18.35 4.38
N PHE A 190 2.11 17.39 3.47
CA PHE A 190 1.21 17.60 2.33
C PHE A 190 -0.28 17.46 2.73
N GLY A 191 -0.55 16.86 3.88
CA GLY A 191 -1.89 16.65 4.41
C GLY A 191 -1.89 15.65 5.55
N ALA A 192 -3.03 15.53 6.23
CA ALA A 192 -3.28 14.51 7.24
C ALA A 192 -4.26 13.45 6.72
N ASP A 193 -4.09 12.20 7.13
CA ASP A 193 -4.93 11.08 6.69
C ASP A 193 -5.26 10.16 7.87
N ASP A 194 -6.56 9.90 8.06
CA ASP A 194 -7.11 9.10 9.16
C ASP A 194 -7.74 7.79 8.68
N ASP A 195 -7.63 7.45 7.38
CA ASP A 195 -8.38 6.34 6.78
C ASP A 195 -8.11 4.98 7.46
N ILE A 196 -6.92 4.80 8.04
CA ILE A 196 -6.59 3.54 8.72
C ILE A 196 -7.27 3.47 10.09
N ARG A 197 -7.33 4.57 10.85
CA ARG A 197 -7.63 4.61 12.30
C ARG A 197 -8.84 3.80 12.75
N PRO A 198 -9.96 3.75 11.99
CA PRO A 198 -11.11 2.96 12.39
C PRO A 198 -10.83 1.44 12.52
N TRP A 199 -9.67 0.94 12.07
CA TRP A 199 -9.24 -0.45 12.30
C TRP A 199 -9.13 -0.82 13.78
N ILE A 200 -8.76 0.13 14.65
CA ILE A 200 -8.50 -0.12 16.08
C ILE A 200 -9.79 -0.52 16.79
N SER A 201 -10.87 0.25 16.62
CA SER A 201 -12.17 -0.06 17.24
C SER A 201 -12.70 -1.41 16.78
N LYS A 202 -12.51 -1.76 15.50
CA LYS A 202 -12.90 -3.07 14.98
C LYS A 202 -12.04 -4.20 15.54
N PHE A 203 -10.73 -3.99 15.64
CA PHE A 203 -9.82 -4.96 16.27
C PHE A 203 -10.25 -5.24 17.71
N GLN A 204 -10.61 -4.20 18.47
CA GLN A 204 -11.14 -4.36 19.82
C GLN A 204 -12.50 -5.07 19.85
N GLN A 205 -13.39 -4.79 18.90
CA GLN A 205 -14.67 -5.51 18.80
C GLN A 205 -14.46 -7.02 18.59
N ILE A 206 -13.46 -7.41 17.78
CA ILE A 206 -13.18 -8.81 17.45
C ILE A 206 -12.48 -9.52 18.61
N PHE A 207 -11.49 -8.88 19.23
CA PHE A 207 -10.62 -9.51 20.23
C PHE A 207 -10.97 -9.17 21.69
N GLY A 208 -11.91 -8.26 21.92
CA GLY A 208 -12.31 -7.81 23.25
C GLY A 208 -11.13 -7.29 24.07
N GLU A 209 -11.10 -7.65 25.35
CA GLU A 209 -10.03 -7.26 26.30
C GLU A 209 -8.63 -7.75 25.90
N ASN A 210 -8.54 -8.84 25.12
CA ASN A 210 -7.23 -9.36 24.65
C ASN A 210 -6.51 -8.35 23.74
N SER A 211 -7.24 -7.45 23.09
CA SER A 211 -6.66 -6.39 22.26
C SER A 211 -5.61 -5.55 22.98
N LYS A 212 -5.82 -5.24 24.26
CA LYS A 212 -4.86 -4.47 25.09
C LYS A 212 -3.52 -5.20 25.21
N HIS A 213 -3.54 -6.51 25.34
CA HIS A 213 -2.32 -7.32 25.40
C HIS A 213 -1.64 -7.40 24.02
N MET A 214 -2.42 -7.67 22.98
CA MET A 214 -1.92 -7.83 21.61
C MET A 214 -1.29 -6.56 21.04
N LEU A 215 -1.79 -5.39 21.43
CA LEU A 215 -1.29 -4.10 20.93
C LEU A 215 -0.15 -3.51 21.77
N ARG A 216 0.10 -4.02 22.98
CA ARG A 216 1.21 -3.57 23.85
C ARG A 216 2.56 -4.17 23.47
N LYS A 217 2.57 -5.37 22.90
CA LYS A 217 3.79 -6.04 22.46
C LYS A 217 3.67 -6.34 20.97
N GLY A 218 4.40 -5.60 20.14
CA GLY A 218 4.68 -6.01 18.76
C GLY A 218 5.44 -7.34 18.61
N GLY A 219 5.61 -8.10 19.70
CA GLY A 219 6.18 -9.44 19.72
C GLY A 219 5.11 -10.44 20.13
N TRP A 220 4.45 -11.05 19.14
CA TRP A 220 3.95 -12.41 19.29
C TRP A 220 5.16 -13.31 19.56
N LYS A 221 5.14 -14.05 20.68
CA LYS A 221 5.98 -15.22 20.90
C LYS A 221 5.09 -16.45 20.85
#